data_AF-A0A5M3YMR8-F1
#
_entry.id   AF-A0A5M3YMR8-F1
#
_cell.length_a   1.000
_cell.length_b   1.000
_cell.length_c   1.000
_cell.angle_alpha   90.00
_cell.angle_beta   90.00
_cell.angle_gamma   90.00
#
_symmetry.space_group_name_H-M   'P 1'
#
loop_
_entity.id
_entity.type
_entity.pdbx_description
1 polymer ?
#
loop_
_entity_poly.entity_id
_entity_poly.type
_entity_poly.pdbx_seq_one_letter_code
_entity_poly.pdbx_strand_id
1 'polypeptide(L)'
;MSVFLAGTTSKVDATDWREALCASLSDTPITIYNPYRADWDSSWREDIRFAPYRQQVEWELEKLDKADVVVIYFHPATQAPISLLELGICARVPGKAIVVCPEGYWKRGNVQIVCQKFDQPYLL
;
A
#
# COMPACT_ATOMS: atom_id res chain seq x y z
N MET A 1 -7.41 16.41 2.80
CA MET A 1 -7.60 14.96 2.63
C MET A 1 -6.37 14.41 1.92
N SER A 2 -5.83 13.31 2.42
CA SER A 2 -4.60 12.70 1.95
C SER A 2 -4.73 11.19 1.90
N VAL A 3 -4.13 10.57 0.88
CA VAL A 3 -4.22 9.13 0.62
C VAL A 3 -2.82 8.55 0.44
N PHE A 4 -2.48 7.50 1.18
CA PHE A 4 -1.27 6.70 0.95
C PHE A 4 -1.59 5.47 0.11
N LEU A 5 -0.74 5.17 -0.88
CA LEU A 5 -0.90 4.04 -1.80
C LEU A 5 0.02 2.88 -1.40
N ALA A 6 -0.47 2.00 -0.52
CA ALA A 6 0.20 0.77 -0.12
C ALA A 6 -0.16 -0.40 -1.04
N GLY A 7 0.68 -1.45 -1.05
CA GLY A 7 0.40 -2.67 -1.80
C GLY A 7 1.40 -2.96 -2.93
N THR A 8 0.93 -3.68 -3.94
CA THR A 8 1.74 -4.08 -5.09
C THR A 8 2.38 -2.89 -5.79
N THR A 9 3.71 -2.80 -5.78
CA THR A 9 4.47 -1.76 -6.49
C THR A 9 5.10 -2.24 -7.79
N SER A 10 5.17 -3.56 -8.00
CA SER A 10 5.69 -4.18 -9.21
C SER A 10 4.73 -3.96 -10.38
N LYS A 11 5.29 -3.77 -11.58
CA LYS A 11 4.51 -3.72 -12.83
C LYS A 11 4.01 -5.12 -13.19
N VAL A 12 2.79 -5.44 -12.75
CA VAL A 12 2.12 -6.73 -12.99
C VAL A 12 1.13 -6.67 -14.15
N ASP A 13 0.44 -5.55 -14.30
CA ASP A 13 -0.57 -5.33 -15.34
C ASP A 13 -0.06 -4.36 -16.43
N ALA A 14 -0.82 -4.26 -17.50
CA ALA A 14 -0.58 -3.27 -18.55
C ALA A 14 -0.65 -1.83 -18.01
N THR A 15 -1.56 -1.57 -17.07
CA THR A 15 -1.77 -0.28 -16.41
C THR A 15 -1.40 -0.38 -14.94
N ASP A 16 -0.61 0.57 -14.44
CA ASP A 16 -0.33 0.67 -13.01
C ASP A 16 -1.57 1.16 -12.27
N TRP A 17 -2.06 0.39 -11.29
CA TRP A 17 -3.24 0.75 -10.51
C TRP A 17 -3.09 2.09 -9.78
N ARG A 18 -1.84 2.46 -9.40
CA ARG A 18 -1.54 3.74 -8.73
C ARG A 18 -1.71 4.89 -9.69
N GLU A 19 -1.23 4.74 -10.94
CA GLU A 19 -1.42 5.74 -11.99
C GLU A 19 -2.90 5.91 -12.32
N ALA A 20 -3.63 4.80 -12.46
CA ALA A 20 -5.08 4.82 -12.69
C ALA A 20 -5.84 5.53 -11.55
N LEU A 21 -5.50 5.24 -10.29
CA LEU A 21 -6.11 5.88 -9.13
C LEU A 21 -5.75 7.37 -9.06
N CYS A 22 -4.49 7.75 -9.24
CA CYS A 22 -4.06 9.14 -9.31
C CYS A 22 -4.81 9.92 -10.40
N ALA A 23 -4.96 9.34 -11.59
CA ALA A 23 -5.70 9.95 -12.69
C ALA A 23 -7.18 10.13 -12.34
N SER A 24 -7.81 9.14 -11.69
CA SER A 24 -9.22 9.25 -11.28
C SER A 24 -9.48 10.32 -10.21
N LEU A 25 -8.44 10.73 -9.48
CA LEU A 25 -8.51 11.72 -8.40
C LEU A 25 -7.89 13.08 -8.78
N SER A 26 -7.47 13.28 -10.04
CA SER A 26 -6.71 14.46 -10.46
C SER A 26 -7.43 15.79 -10.23
N ASP A 27 -8.75 15.78 -10.32
CA ASP A 27 -9.60 16.98 -10.20
C ASP A 27 -10.10 17.21 -8.76
N THR A 28 -9.57 16.45 -7.80
CA THR A 28 -9.95 16.55 -6.39
C THR A 28 -8.83 17.20 -5.57
N PRO A 29 -9.15 17.94 -4.49
CA PRO A 29 -8.15 18.54 -3.60
C PRO A 29 -7.57 17.49 -2.62
N ILE A 30 -7.07 16.37 -3.16
CA ILE A 30 -6.49 15.26 -2.40
C ILE A 30 -4.98 15.21 -2.63
N THR A 31 -4.22 15.12 -1.54
CA THR A 31 -2.78 14.84 -1.61
C THR A 31 -2.54 13.34 -1.66
N ILE A 32 -1.85 12.86 -2.69
CA ILE A 32 -1.53 11.44 -2.83
C ILE A 32 -0.06 11.19 -2.49
N TYR A 33 0.18 10.26 -1.56
CA TYR A 33 1.50 9.73 -1.24
C TYR A 33 1.69 8.40 -1.98
N ASN A 34 2.40 8.44 -3.11
CA ASN A 34 2.74 7.26 -3.90
C ASN A 34 4.18 6.81 -3.55
N PRO A 35 4.37 5.61 -2.97
CA PRO A 35 5.70 5.13 -2.58
C PRO A 35 6.56 4.64 -3.75
N TYR A 36 6.05 4.64 -4.98
CA TYR A 36 6.84 4.22 -6.14
C TYR A 36 8.13 5.04 -6.29
N ARG A 37 9.26 4.35 -6.41
CA ARG A 37 10.55 4.93 -6.77
C ARG A 37 11.07 4.35 -8.07
N ALA A 38 11.22 5.21 -9.07
CA ALA A 38 11.73 4.84 -10.38
C ALA A 38 13.23 4.47 -10.37
N ASP A 39 13.97 4.90 -9.35
CA ASP A 39 15.40 4.64 -9.16
C ASP A 39 15.69 3.48 -8.20
N TRP A 40 14.65 2.74 -7.78
CA TRP A 40 14.81 1.51 -7.01
C TRP A 40 15.29 0.39 -7.94
N ASP A 41 16.48 -0.14 -7.66
CA ASP A 41 17.08 -1.24 -8.45
C ASP A 41 17.65 -2.34 -7.56
N SER A 42 18.22 -3.38 -8.18
CA SER A 42 18.76 -4.55 -7.49
C SER A 42 20.06 -4.29 -6.71
N SER A 43 20.66 -3.09 -6.82
CA SER A 43 21.82 -2.69 -6.01
C SER A 43 21.41 -2.25 -4.59
N TRP A 44 20.13 -1.94 -4.38
CA TRP A 44 19.63 -1.55 -3.09
C TRP A 44 19.62 -2.73 -2.12
N ARG A 45 20.14 -2.49 -0.91
CA ARG A 45 20.24 -3.52 0.13
C ARG A 45 19.19 -3.27 1.19
N GLU A 46 18.46 -4.32 1.53
CA GLU A 46 17.53 -4.36 2.66
C GLU A 46 18.30 -4.36 4.00
N ASP A 47 18.89 -3.21 4.33
CA ASP A 47 19.67 -3.00 5.56
C ASP A 47 19.44 -1.57 6.06
N ILE A 48 19.09 -1.42 7.33
CA ILE A 48 18.85 -0.10 7.97
C ILE A 48 20.06 0.85 7.87
N ARG A 49 21.28 0.33 7.67
CA ARG A 49 22.49 1.12 7.49
C ARG A 49 22.69 1.58 6.04
N PHE A 50 21.91 1.05 5.09
CA PHE A 50 21.92 1.51 3.71
C PHE A 50 20.94 2.68 3.55
N ALA A 51 21.49 3.90 3.49
CA ALA A 51 20.71 5.13 3.59
C ALA A 51 19.53 5.22 2.59
N PRO A 52 19.65 4.87 1.30
CA PRO A 52 18.52 4.95 0.38
C PRO A 52 17.34 4.05 0.80
N TYR A 53 17.62 2.80 1.17
CA TYR A 53 16.62 1.86 1.65
C TYR A 53 15.95 2.37 2.93
N ARG A 54 16.76 2.79 3.92
CA ARG A 54 16.26 3.32 5.19
C ARG A 54 15.34 4.52 4.96
N GLN A 55 15.77 5.48 4.13
CA GLN A 55 14.99 6.67 3.82
C GLN A 55 13.65 6.34 3.17
N GLN A 56 13.63 5.35 2.26
CA GLN A 56 12.37 4.89 1.67
C GLN A 56 11.42 4.37 2.75
N VAL A 57 11.88 3.42 3.57
CA VAL A 57 11.03 2.78 4.58
C VAL A 57 10.57 3.78 5.64
N GLU A 58 11.44 4.68 6.09
CA GLU A 58 11.06 5.75 7.03
C GLU A 58 10.04 6.72 6.43
N TRP A 59 10.19 7.07 5.14
CA TRP A 59 9.22 7.91 4.45
C TRP A 59 7.87 7.20 4.29
N GLU A 60 7.85 5.93 3.90
CA GLU A 60 6.63 5.13 3.77
C GLU A 60 5.86 5.07 5.08
N LEU A 61 6.55 4.77 6.19
CA LEU A 61 5.94 4.74 7.52
C LEU A 61 5.43 6.11 7.96
N GLU A 62 6.18 7.19 7.71
CA GLU A 62 5.75 8.55 8.04
C GLU A 62 4.48 8.96 7.26
N LYS A 63 4.42 8.64 5.96
CA LYS A 63 3.27 9.00 5.12
C LYS A 63 2.06 8.11 5.38
N LEU A 64 2.27 6.83 5.66
CA LEU A 64 1.22 5.91 6.09
C LEU A 64 0.56 6.40 7.39
N ASP A 65 1.34 6.85 8.37
CA ASP A 65 0.82 7.41 9.63
C ASP A 65 0.01 8.70 9.39
N LYS A 66 0.58 9.63 8.61
CA LYS A 66 -0.03 10.95 8.35
C LYS A 66 -1.23 10.94 7.42
N ALA A 67 -1.36 9.95 6.53
CA ALA A 67 -2.44 9.93 5.55
C ALA A 67 -3.82 9.82 6.23
N ASP A 68 -4.83 10.51 5.70
CA ASP A 68 -6.20 10.37 6.22
C ASP A 68 -6.76 8.97 5.90
N VAL A 69 -6.40 8.43 4.72
CA VAL A 69 -6.79 7.10 4.24
C VAL A 69 -5.59 6.37 3.65
N VAL A 70 -5.53 5.06 3.85
CA VAL A 70 -4.53 4.16 3.28
C VAL A 70 -5.23 3.18 2.35
N VAL A 71 -4.97 3.28 1.04
CA VAL A 71 -5.44 2.28 0.07
C VAL A 71 -4.39 1.19 -0.01
N ILE A 72 -4.78 -0.07 0.23
CA ILE A 72 -3.88 -1.22 0.21
C ILE A 72 -4.33 -2.19 -0.89
N TYR A 73 -3.55 -2.33 -1.96
CA TYR A 73 -3.85 -3.25 -3.05
C TYR A 73 -2.97 -4.51 -3.02
N PHE A 74 -3.60 -5.67 -2.84
CA PHE A 74 -2.95 -6.98 -2.86
C PHE A 74 -3.19 -7.70 -4.20
N HIS A 75 -2.36 -7.42 -5.21
CA HIS A 75 -2.48 -8.09 -6.51
C HIS A 75 -2.17 -9.60 -6.42
N PRO A 76 -2.97 -10.51 -7.03
CA PRO A 76 -2.77 -11.96 -6.96
C PRO A 76 -1.39 -12.45 -7.44
N ALA A 77 -0.80 -11.77 -8.41
CA ALA A 77 0.53 -12.10 -8.96
C ALA A 77 1.73 -11.68 -8.07
N THR A 78 1.49 -11.04 -6.92
CA THR A 78 2.57 -10.61 -6.01
C THR A 78 2.32 -11.06 -4.58
N GLN A 79 3.39 -11.19 -3.79
CA GLN A 79 3.25 -11.51 -2.38
C GLN A 79 2.97 -10.28 -1.51
N ALA A 80 3.44 -9.09 -1.91
CA ALA A 80 3.32 -7.83 -1.17
C ALA A 80 3.48 -7.97 0.37
N PRO A 81 4.58 -8.60 0.87
CA PRO A 81 4.71 -8.94 2.29
C PRO A 81 4.80 -7.70 3.19
N ILE A 82 5.44 -6.63 2.72
CA ILE A 82 5.52 -5.36 3.46
C ILE A 82 4.12 -4.79 3.68
N SER A 83 3.23 -4.90 2.69
CA SER A 83 1.86 -4.39 2.82
C SER A 83 0.97 -5.18 3.76
N LEU A 84 1.34 -6.41 4.13
CA LEU A 84 0.72 -7.10 5.26
C LEU A 84 1.10 -6.44 6.59
N LEU A 85 2.32 -5.93 6.73
CA LEU A 85 2.75 -5.16 7.90
C LEU A 85 2.02 -3.81 7.95
N GLU A 86 1.94 -3.12 6.82
CA GLU A 86 1.21 -1.85 6.67
C GLU A 86 -0.27 -2.01 7.05
N LEU A 87 -0.94 -3.07 6.57
CA LEU A 87 -2.29 -3.41 6.99
C LEU A 87 -2.37 -3.61 8.50
N GLY A 88 -1.42 -4.34 9.09
CA GLY A 88 -1.37 -4.56 10.54
C GLY A 88 -1.26 -3.26 11.36
N ILE A 89 -0.52 -2.27 10.85
CA ILE A 89 -0.36 -0.94 11.45
C ILE A 89 -1.68 -0.17 11.36
N CYS A 90 -2.30 -0.13 10.18
CA CYS A 90 -3.50 0.67 9.92
C CYS A 90 -4.79 0.06 10.49
N ALA A 91 -4.89 -1.27 10.55
CA ALA A 91 -6.15 -1.96 10.79
C ALA A 91 -6.81 -1.57 12.12
N ARG A 92 -6.05 -1.13 13.13
CA ARG A 92 -6.60 -0.75 14.43
C ARG A 92 -7.39 0.55 14.44
N VAL A 93 -7.27 1.38 13.40
CA VAL A 93 -8.01 2.64 13.28
C VAL A 93 -9.18 2.41 12.32
N PRO A 94 -10.44 2.39 12.79
CA PRO A 94 -11.60 2.15 11.92
C PRO A 94 -11.64 3.10 10.73
N GLY A 95 -11.81 2.54 9.52
CA GLY A 95 -11.89 3.32 8.28
C GLY A 95 -10.57 3.92 7.79
N LYS A 96 -9.44 3.70 8.48
CA LYS A 96 -8.12 4.16 8.02
C LYS A 96 -7.66 3.41 6.78
N ALA A 97 -7.93 2.12 6.67
CA ALA A 97 -7.53 1.30 5.54
C ALA A 97 -8.70 0.96 4.61
N ILE A 98 -8.53 1.20 3.31
CA ILE A 98 -9.39 0.66 2.26
C ILE A 98 -8.60 -0.45 1.56
N VAL A 99 -9.05 -1.69 1.71
CA VAL A 99 -8.28 -2.87 1.26
C VAL A 99 -8.88 -3.44 -0.02
N VAL A 100 -8.06 -3.64 -1.04
CA VAL A 100 -8.45 -4.32 -2.28
C VAL A 100 -7.65 -5.61 -2.37
N CYS A 101 -8.33 -6.76 -2.25
CA CYS A 101 -7.68 -8.07 -2.19
C CYS A 101 -8.44 -9.09 -3.06
N PRO A 102 -8.22 -9.06 -4.39
CA PRO A 102 -8.88 -9.97 -5.33
C PRO A 102 -8.63 -11.45 -5.01
N GLU A 103 -9.47 -12.31 -5.54
CA GLU A 103 -9.25 -13.76 -5.52
C GLU A 103 -7.87 -14.13 -6.08
N GLY A 104 -7.21 -15.12 -5.45
CA GLY A 104 -5.89 -15.60 -5.85
C GLY A 104 -4.72 -15.01 -5.06
N TYR A 105 -4.89 -13.91 -4.32
CA TYR A 105 -3.82 -13.45 -3.42
C TYR A 105 -3.51 -14.51 -2.34
N TRP A 106 -2.24 -14.90 -2.23
CA TRP A 106 -1.79 -16.06 -1.45
C TRP A 106 -2.13 -16.02 0.06
N LYS A 107 -2.36 -14.82 0.62
CA LYS A 107 -2.78 -14.61 2.02
C LYS A 107 -4.17 -14.00 2.16
N ARG A 108 -5.01 -14.09 1.12
CA ARG A 108 -6.36 -13.51 1.08
C ARG A 108 -7.19 -13.81 2.32
N GLY A 109 -7.21 -15.06 2.79
CA GLY A 109 -7.97 -15.44 3.99
C GLY A 109 -7.51 -14.69 5.26
N ASN A 110 -6.21 -14.42 5.41
CA ASN A 110 -5.70 -13.64 6.54
C ASN A 110 -6.10 -12.17 6.42
N VAL A 111 -5.98 -11.60 5.21
CA VAL A 111 -6.43 -10.22 4.92
C VAL A 111 -7.91 -10.06 5.25
N GLN A 112 -8.76 -10.99 4.80
CA GLN A 112 -10.19 -10.98 5.10
C GLN A 112 -10.49 -11.00 6.60
N ILE A 113 -9.85 -11.92 7.34
CA ILE A 113 -10.06 -12.03 8.79
C ILE A 113 -9.62 -10.73 9.50
N VAL A 114 -8.50 -10.13 9.10
CA VAL A 114 -8.03 -8.85 9.68
C VAL A 114 -9.02 -7.73 9.37
N CYS A 115 -9.46 -7.58 8.12
CA CYS A 115 -10.41 -6.53 7.77
C CYS A 115 -11.75 -6.69 8.50
N GLN A 116 -12.26 -7.92 8.61
CA GLN A 116 -13.49 -8.22 9.37
C GLN A 116 -13.31 -7.95 10.87
N LYS A 117 -12.18 -8.35 11.45
CA LYS A 117 -11.91 -8.20 12.88
C LYS A 117 -11.85 -6.75 13.33
N PHE A 118 -11.38 -5.86 12.47
CA PHE A 118 -11.18 -4.45 12.79
C PHE A 118 -12.05 -3.48 11.97
N ASP A 119 -13.15 -3.98 11.42
CA ASP A 119 -14.15 -3.19 10.68
C ASP A 119 -13.56 -2.28 9.59
N GLN A 120 -12.58 -2.80 8.85
CA GLN A 120 -11.98 -2.08 7.72
C GLN A 120 -12.80 -2.31 6.45
N PRO A 121 -13.06 -1.27 5.63
CA PRO A 121 -13.61 -1.45 4.29
C PRO A 121 -12.70 -2.34 3.43
N TYR A 122 -13.29 -3.34 2.75
CA TYR A 122 -12.55 -4.17 1.81
C TYR A 122 -13.37 -4.54 0.57
N LEU A 123 -12.68 -4.66 -0.56
CA LEU A 123 -13.20 -5.12 -1.85
C LEU A 123 -12.57 -6.48 -2.18
N LEU A 124 -13.44 -7.46 -2.48
CA LEU A 124 -13.09 -8.85 -2.78
C LEU A 124 -13.18 -9.17 -4.27
#